data_AF-A0A5N1IR41-F1
#
_entry.id   AF-A0A5N1IR41-F1
#
_cell.length_a   1.000
_cell.length_b   1.000
_cell.length_c   1.000
_cell.angle_alpha   90.00
_cell.angle_beta   90.00
_cell.angle_gamma   90.00
#
_symmetry.space_group_name_H-M   'P 1'
#
loop_
_entity.id
_entity.type
_entity.pdbx_description
1 polymer ?
#
loop_
_entity_poly.entity_id
_entity_poly.type
_entity_poly.pdbx_seq_one_letter_code
_entity_poly.pdbx_strand_id
1 'polypeptide(L)'
;MNIARFFTSIPSWALFALVVLICVLAAEAGAWMAERRGKKGIKEPDSPIGTAVGAILGLLAFMLGFTFSFTESRYGERKELVIEQANAISSCYLRSNLIPEKQKAPIRQYLREYLKILLQENLKAYGPNSNRNIQASIQGIAQLEALHALMWQQASTLTKEDMDSEIRTFFLDSLNDVINIYQERKTVSLIFRIPDVLWSSLILLSLLGTFVVGYQTGTFGTRRIVSIPLMAAAFALVIAMIADMDSTGPNRFEISQQPLIEVQQMMKKDSP
;
A
#
# COMPACT_ATOMS: atom_id res chain seq x y z
N MET A 1 -17.81 -3.46 -6.89
CA MET A 1 -17.11 -2.15 -6.87
C MET A 1 -16.04 -2.28 -5.79
N ASN A 2 -14.74 -2.32 -6.13
CA ASN A 2 -13.67 -2.53 -5.13
C ASN A 2 -13.58 -1.30 -4.23
N ILE A 3 -14.11 -1.38 -3.00
CA ILE A 3 -14.17 -0.26 -2.06
C ILE A 3 -12.75 0.23 -1.76
N ALA A 4 -11.81 -0.69 -1.51
CA ALA A 4 -10.40 -0.38 -1.27
C ALA A 4 -9.77 0.47 -2.40
N ARG A 5 -10.13 0.22 -3.67
CA ARG A 5 -9.59 1.01 -4.80
C ARG A 5 -10.14 2.44 -4.83
N PHE A 6 -11.40 2.63 -4.48
CA PHE A 6 -11.99 3.97 -4.40
C PHE A 6 -11.30 4.79 -3.31
N PHE A 7 -11.19 4.25 -2.09
CA PHE A 7 -10.56 4.94 -0.96
C PHE A 7 -9.09 5.27 -1.20
N THR A 8 -8.33 4.36 -1.84
CA THR A 8 -6.90 4.58 -2.13
C THR A 8 -6.63 5.43 -3.38
N SER A 9 -7.66 5.75 -4.17
CA SER A 9 -7.53 6.61 -5.37
C SER A 9 -7.71 8.09 -5.07
N ILE A 10 -8.37 8.42 -3.96
CA ILE A 10 -8.68 9.79 -3.55
C ILE A 10 -7.47 10.34 -2.77
N PRO A 11 -7.03 11.59 -3.02
CA PRO A 11 -6.00 12.22 -2.20
C PRO A 11 -6.37 12.18 -0.71
N SER A 12 -5.40 11.96 0.18
CA SER A 12 -5.65 11.78 1.62
C SER A 12 -6.42 12.95 2.26
N TRP A 13 -6.21 14.19 1.79
CA TRP A 13 -6.96 15.36 2.26
C TRP A 13 -8.45 15.34 1.83
N ALA A 14 -8.74 14.85 0.62
CA ALA A 14 -10.10 14.77 0.11
C ALA A 14 -10.85 13.61 0.77
N LEU A 15 -10.16 12.49 1.03
CA LEU A 15 -10.71 11.39 1.81
C LEU A 15 -11.02 11.83 3.25
N PHE A 16 -10.10 12.56 3.89
CA PHE A 16 -10.33 13.14 5.21
C PHE A 16 -11.59 13.99 5.24
N ALA A 17 -11.72 14.95 4.31
CA ALA A 17 -12.89 15.80 4.22
C ALA A 17 -14.19 15.01 3.98
N LEU A 18 -14.14 13.99 3.12
CA LEU A 18 -15.27 13.12 2.82
C LEU A 18 -15.73 12.34 4.06
N VAL A 19 -14.80 11.73 4.81
CA VAL A 19 -15.13 10.96 6.02
C VAL A 19 -15.68 11.88 7.11
N VAL A 20 -15.09 13.07 7.32
CA VAL A 20 -15.63 14.06 8.25
C VAL A 20 -17.06 14.44 7.88
N LEU A 21 -17.31 14.76 6.60
CA LEU A 21 -18.62 15.15 6.12
C LEU A 21 -19.66 14.04 6.36
N ILE A 22 -19.34 12.80 5.99
CA ILE A 22 -20.24 11.65 6.16
C ILE A 22 -20.55 11.39 7.63
N CYS A 23 -19.54 11.44 8.51
CA CYS A 23 -19.71 11.29 9.95
C CYS A 23 -20.56 12.40 10.58
N VAL A 24 -20.37 13.64 10.15
CA VAL A 24 -21.19 14.78 10.62
C VAL A 24 -22.64 14.60 10.16
N LEU A 25 -22.87 14.23 8.89
CA LEU A 25 -24.23 13.97 8.38
C LEU A 25 -24.91 12.82 9.12
N ALA A 26 -24.18 11.75 9.46
CA ALA A 26 -24.70 10.64 10.24
C ALA A 26 -25.11 11.09 11.66
N ALA A 27 -24.27 11.90 12.30
CA ALA A 27 -24.58 12.47 13.61
C ALA A 27 -25.81 13.40 13.56
N GLU A 28 -25.90 14.27 12.57
CA GLU A 28 -27.08 15.14 12.38
C GLU A 28 -28.36 14.33 12.11
N ALA A 29 -28.27 13.26 11.32
CA ALA A 29 -29.38 12.34 11.11
C ALA A 29 -29.84 11.66 12.40
N GLY A 30 -28.89 11.26 13.25
CA GLY A 30 -29.16 10.72 14.58
C GLY A 30 -29.86 11.74 15.48
N ALA A 31 -29.32 12.96 15.56
CA ALA A 31 -29.89 14.05 16.36
C ALA A 31 -31.30 14.42 15.90
N TRP A 32 -31.50 14.56 14.59
CA TRP A 32 -32.81 14.82 13.99
C TRP A 32 -33.83 13.73 14.30
N MET A 33 -33.42 12.45 14.26
CA MET A 33 -34.29 11.33 14.59
C MET A 33 -34.71 11.36 16.06
N ALA A 34 -33.78 11.66 16.97
CA ALA A 34 -34.06 11.80 18.40
C ALA A 34 -35.04 12.96 18.65
N GLU A 35 -34.80 14.14 18.08
CA GLU A 35 -35.69 15.31 18.21
C GLU A 35 -37.11 14.99 17.70
N ARG A 36 -37.22 14.30 16.56
CA ARG A 36 -38.52 13.93 15.97
C ARG A 36 -39.28 12.92 16.82
N ARG A 37 -38.59 11.97 17.47
CA ARG A 37 -39.21 11.01 18.40
C ARG A 37 -39.64 11.68 19.71
N GLY A 38 -38.80 12.59 20.24
CA GLY A 38 -39.14 13.40 21.41
C GLY A 38 -40.39 14.25 21.19
N LYS A 39 -40.51 14.91 20.03
CA LYS A 39 -41.72 15.67 19.64
C LYS A 39 -42.99 14.81 19.53
N LYS A 40 -42.84 13.51 19.24
CA LYS A 40 -43.95 12.55 19.17
C LYS A 40 -44.32 11.95 20.53
N GLY A 41 -43.66 12.37 21.62
CA GLY A 41 -43.93 11.88 22.98
C GLY A 41 -43.49 10.43 23.21
N ILE A 42 -42.67 9.86 22.31
CA ILE A 42 -42.10 8.52 22.49
C ILE A 42 -41.00 8.62 23.55
N LYS A 43 -41.33 8.30 24.79
CA LYS A 43 -40.35 8.17 25.88
C LYS A 43 -39.70 6.79 25.77
N GLU A 44 -38.51 6.73 25.19
CA GLU A 44 -37.65 5.57 25.41
C GLU A 44 -37.22 5.55 26.89
N PRO A 45 -37.13 4.38 27.54
CA PRO A 45 -36.56 4.31 28.87
C PRO A 45 -35.16 4.94 28.86
N ASP A 46 -34.67 5.45 30.00
CA ASP A 46 -33.27 5.88 30.22
C ASP A 46 -32.27 4.69 30.13
N SER A 47 -32.57 3.70 29.29
CA SER A 47 -31.69 2.63 28.88
C SER A 47 -30.35 3.23 28.49
N PRO A 48 -29.22 2.60 28.86
CA PRO A 48 -27.93 3.26 28.78
C PRO A 48 -27.46 3.33 27.33
N ILE A 49 -28.00 4.27 26.56
CA ILE A 49 -27.55 4.66 25.22
C ILE A 49 -26.04 4.92 25.27
N GLY A 50 -25.54 5.49 26.37
CA GLY A 50 -24.12 5.67 26.63
C GLY A 50 -23.30 4.37 26.61
N THR A 51 -23.83 3.25 27.11
CA THR A 51 -23.15 1.94 27.05
C THR A 51 -23.09 1.42 25.62
N ALA A 52 -24.18 1.56 24.85
CA ALA A 52 -24.18 1.19 23.44
C ALA A 52 -23.21 2.05 22.60
N VAL A 53 -23.17 3.36 22.86
CA VAL A 53 -22.19 4.29 22.27
C VAL A 53 -20.77 3.83 22.60
N GLY A 54 -20.47 3.59 23.87
CA GLY A 54 -19.16 3.13 24.32
C GLY A 54 -18.74 1.82 23.65
N ALA A 55 -19.66 0.86 23.52
CA ALA A 55 -19.39 -0.41 22.85
C ALA A 55 -19.09 -0.24 21.36
N ILE A 56 -19.88 0.55 20.62
CA ILE A 56 -19.67 0.79 19.18
C ILE A 56 -18.37 1.57 18.95
N LEU A 57 -18.11 2.61 19.75
CA LEU A 57 -16.86 3.39 19.64
C LEU A 57 -15.63 2.57 20.04
N GLY A 58 -15.76 1.70 21.05
CA GLY A 58 -14.70 0.76 21.44
C GLY A 58 -14.40 -0.23 20.32
N LEU A 59 -15.43 -0.78 19.67
CA LEU A 59 -15.26 -1.66 18.51
C LEU A 59 -14.65 -0.92 17.31
N LEU A 60 -15.05 0.33 17.07
CA LEU A 60 -14.44 1.18 16.04
C LEU A 60 -12.97 1.44 16.33
N ALA A 61 -12.62 1.81 17.57
CA ALA A 61 -11.24 2.04 17.98
C ALA A 61 -10.38 0.77 17.82
N PHE A 62 -10.91 -0.39 18.21
CA PHE A 62 -10.25 -1.69 18.01
C PHE A 62 -10.03 -1.98 16.52
N MET A 63 -11.06 -1.81 15.70
CA MET A 63 -10.96 -2.02 14.25
C MET A 63 -9.97 -1.05 13.58
N LEU A 64 -9.92 0.21 14.01
CA LEU A 64 -8.94 1.18 13.54
C LEU A 64 -7.52 0.75 13.90
N GLY A 65 -7.27 0.35 15.16
CA GLY A 65 -5.97 -0.13 15.60
C GLY A 65 -5.51 -1.40 14.86
N PHE A 66 -6.41 -2.37 14.70
CA PHE A 66 -6.13 -3.59 13.95
C PHE A 66 -5.81 -3.31 12.48
N THR A 67 -6.61 -2.46 11.83
CA THR A 67 -6.41 -2.12 10.41
C THR A 67 -5.13 -1.30 10.21
N PHE A 68 -4.82 -0.40 11.14
CA PHE A 68 -3.56 0.35 11.13
C PHE A 68 -2.34 -0.58 11.22
N SER A 69 -2.33 -1.52 12.16
CA SER A 69 -1.27 -2.52 12.31
C SER A 69 -1.10 -3.38 11.06
N PHE A 70 -2.21 -3.79 10.43
CA PHE A 70 -2.18 -4.51 9.16
C PHE A 70 -1.51 -3.69 8.04
N THR A 71 -1.85 -2.40 7.91
CA THR A 71 -1.21 -1.53 6.92
C THR A 71 0.26 -1.23 7.21
N GLU A 72 0.63 -1.14 8.48
CA GLU A 72 2.01 -0.96 8.91
C GLU A 72 2.88 -2.17 8.52
N SER A 73 2.43 -3.38 8.83
CA SER A 73 3.12 -4.62 8.46
C SER A 73 3.35 -4.70 6.95
N ARG A 74 2.32 -4.44 6.14
CA ARG A 74 2.42 -4.41 4.68
C ARG A 74 3.34 -3.31 4.15
N TYR A 75 3.35 -2.15 4.81
CA TYR A 75 4.29 -1.07 4.47
C TYR A 75 5.73 -1.48 4.78
N GLY A 76 5.96 -2.19 5.90
CA GLY A 76 7.24 -2.81 6.24
C GLY A 76 7.71 -3.83 5.19
N GLU A 77 6.85 -4.79 4.85
CA GLU A 77 7.13 -5.82 3.83
C GLU A 77 7.52 -5.20 2.48
N ARG A 78 6.80 -4.17 2.02
CA ARG A 78 7.16 -3.46 0.78
C ARG A 78 8.51 -2.76 0.85
N LYS A 79 8.94 -2.28 2.01
CA LYS A 79 10.29 -1.68 2.20
C LYS A 79 11.37 -2.76 2.15
N GLU A 80 11.14 -3.86 2.84
CA GLU A 80 12.06 -5.00 2.89
C GLU A 80 12.29 -5.57 1.49
N LEU A 81 11.23 -5.77 0.71
CA LEU A 81 11.33 -6.26 -0.67
C LEU A 81 12.14 -5.32 -1.59
N VAL A 82 12.19 -4.01 -1.34
CA VAL A 82 13.07 -3.10 -2.10
C VAL A 82 14.55 -3.32 -1.75
N ILE A 83 14.84 -3.54 -0.48
CA ILE A 83 16.19 -3.83 0.01
C ILE A 83 16.65 -5.18 -0.54
N GLU A 84 15.82 -6.21 -0.41
CA GLU A 84 16.10 -7.55 -0.94
C GLU A 84 16.31 -7.54 -2.44
N GLN A 85 15.48 -6.78 -3.18
CA GLN A 85 15.64 -6.67 -4.62
C GLN A 85 16.98 -6.01 -4.99
N ALA A 86 17.37 -4.96 -4.29
CA ALA A 86 18.67 -4.32 -4.49
C ALA A 86 19.82 -5.29 -4.20
N ASN A 87 19.74 -6.05 -3.09
CA ASN A 87 20.74 -7.04 -2.70
C ASN A 87 20.84 -8.19 -3.71
N ALA A 88 19.72 -8.70 -4.20
CA ALA A 88 19.67 -9.76 -5.22
C ALA A 88 20.31 -9.29 -6.53
N ILE A 89 19.94 -8.09 -7.01
CA ILE A 89 20.51 -7.51 -8.24
C ILE A 89 22.02 -7.28 -8.08
N SER A 90 22.46 -6.71 -6.96
CA SER A 90 23.87 -6.46 -6.68
C SER A 90 24.67 -7.76 -6.64
N SER A 91 24.17 -8.77 -5.91
CA SER A 91 24.80 -10.08 -5.78
C SER A 91 24.89 -10.78 -7.13
N CYS A 92 23.81 -10.79 -7.92
CA CYS A 92 23.80 -11.38 -9.25
C CYS A 92 24.81 -10.68 -10.18
N TYR A 93 24.89 -9.35 -10.13
CA TYR A 93 25.85 -8.58 -10.92
C TYR A 93 27.30 -8.87 -10.54
N LEU A 94 27.62 -8.94 -9.24
CA LEU A 94 28.97 -9.28 -8.78
C LEU A 94 29.34 -10.73 -9.13
N ARG A 95 28.40 -11.67 -8.94
CA ARG A 95 28.59 -13.09 -9.27
C ARG A 95 28.71 -13.34 -10.76
N SER A 96 28.19 -12.44 -11.61
CA SER A 96 28.41 -12.52 -13.06
C SER A 96 29.90 -12.42 -13.45
N ASN A 97 30.78 -11.94 -12.56
CA ASN A 97 32.23 -11.96 -12.80
C ASN A 97 32.84 -13.37 -12.74
N LEU A 98 32.10 -14.35 -12.20
CA LEU A 98 32.55 -15.74 -12.06
C LEU A 98 32.22 -16.59 -13.30
N ILE A 99 31.38 -16.09 -14.21
CA ILE A 99 30.96 -16.81 -15.42
C ILE A 99 31.77 -16.36 -16.65
N PRO A 100 31.83 -17.16 -17.74
CA PRO A 100 32.62 -16.81 -18.92
C PRO A 100 32.13 -15.51 -19.57
N GLU A 101 33.05 -14.78 -20.20
CA GLU A 101 32.79 -13.42 -20.73
C GLU A 101 31.64 -13.38 -21.75
N LYS A 102 31.47 -14.47 -22.52
CA LYS A 102 30.40 -14.67 -23.50
C LYS A 102 29.00 -14.58 -22.88
N GLN A 103 28.82 -15.04 -21.64
CA GLN A 103 27.56 -14.96 -20.90
C GLN A 103 27.50 -13.73 -19.99
N LYS A 104 28.63 -13.37 -19.39
CA LYS A 104 28.75 -12.21 -18.50
C LYS A 104 28.32 -10.90 -19.15
N ALA A 105 28.86 -10.57 -20.32
CA ALA A 105 28.61 -9.28 -20.97
C ALA A 105 27.11 -9.01 -21.23
N PRO A 106 26.35 -9.91 -21.90
CA PRO A 106 24.92 -9.70 -22.11
C PRO A 106 24.13 -9.67 -20.80
N ILE A 107 24.44 -10.52 -19.82
CA ILE A 107 23.74 -10.53 -18.52
C ILE A 107 23.93 -9.20 -17.78
N ARG A 108 25.16 -8.67 -17.72
CA ARG A 108 25.42 -7.37 -17.08
C ARG A 108 24.72 -6.23 -17.81
N GLN A 109 24.63 -6.28 -19.14
CA GLN A 109 23.84 -5.33 -19.92
C GLN A 109 22.35 -5.41 -19.55
N TYR A 110 21.76 -6.61 -19.52
CA TYR A 110 20.36 -6.82 -19.17
C TYR A 110 20.06 -6.39 -17.73
N LEU A 111 20.94 -6.65 -16.76
CA LEU A 111 20.78 -6.19 -15.38
C LEU A 111 20.76 -4.65 -15.27
N ARG A 112 21.61 -3.95 -16.04
CA ARG A 112 21.62 -2.48 -16.08
C ARG A 112 20.34 -1.92 -16.70
N GLU A 113 19.87 -2.53 -17.79
CA GLU A 113 18.62 -2.14 -18.44
C GLU A 113 17.41 -2.41 -17.53
N TYR A 114 17.39 -3.58 -16.88
CA TYR A 114 16.41 -3.99 -15.89
C TYR A 114 16.31 -2.96 -14.76
N LEU A 115 17.44 -2.59 -14.15
CA LEU A 115 17.50 -1.61 -13.07
C LEU A 115 17.07 -0.21 -13.53
N LYS A 116 17.40 0.18 -14.78
CA LYS A 116 16.95 1.44 -15.37
C LYS A 116 15.42 1.48 -15.50
N ILE A 117 14.80 0.40 -15.99
CA ILE A 117 13.35 0.32 -16.14
C ILE A 117 12.68 0.33 -14.76
N LEU A 118 13.17 -0.43 -13.78
CA LEU A 118 12.64 -0.42 -12.40
C LEU A 118 12.60 0.99 -11.80
N LEU A 119 13.68 1.76 -11.94
CA LEU A 119 13.74 3.13 -11.43
C LEU A 119 12.81 4.07 -12.22
N GLN A 120 12.69 3.91 -13.53
CA GLN A 120 11.76 4.68 -14.35
C GLN A 120 10.29 4.40 -14.02
N GLU A 121 9.93 3.14 -13.78
CA GLU A 121 8.58 2.77 -13.34
C GLU A 121 8.23 3.41 -11.99
N ASN A 122 9.16 3.39 -11.04
CA ASN A 122 8.96 4.04 -9.75
C ASN A 122 8.82 5.57 -9.89
N LEU A 123 9.66 6.22 -10.71
CA LEU A 123 9.53 7.66 -10.98
C LEU A 123 8.18 8.02 -11.62
N LYS A 124 7.63 7.16 -12.49
CA LYS A 124 6.29 7.36 -13.07
C LYS A 124 5.16 7.10 -12.06
N ALA A 125 5.39 6.25 -11.07
CA ALA A 125 4.42 5.96 -10.03
C ALA A 125 4.39 7.04 -8.92
N TYR A 126 5.53 7.61 -8.56
CA TYR A 126 5.70 8.50 -7.40
C TYR A 126 6.20 9.92 -7.73
N GLY A 127 6.42 10.27 -9.00
CA GLY A 127 6.92 11.60 -9.37
C GLY A 127 5.89 12.74 -9.22
N PRO A 128 6.35 14.01 -9.18
CA PRO A 128 5.47 15.19 -9.01
C PRO A 128 4.44 15.38 -10.13
N ASN A 129 4.63 14.72 -11.28
CA ASN A 129 3.69 14.66 -12.41
C ASN A 129 3.13 13.23 -12.62
N SER A 130 2.87 12.49 -11.53
CA SER A 130 2.38 11.11 -11.57
C SER A 130 0.96 11.03 -12.16
N ASN A 131 0.90 11.00 -13.49
CA ASN A 131 -0.22 10.42 -14.22
C ASN A 131 0.12 8.94 -14.40
N ARG A 132 -0.43 8.10 -13.52
CA ARG A 132 -0.31 6.63 -13.62
C ARG A 132 -1.02 6.17 -14.89
N ASN A 133 -0.33 6.29 -16.03
CA ASN A 133 -0.80 5.72 -17.28
C ASN A 133 -0.68 4.20 -17.12
N ILE A 134 -1.82 3.57 -16.84
CA ILE A 134 -1.93 2.12 -16.62
C ILE A 134 -1.26 1.37 -17.78
N GLN A 135 -1.36 1.89 -19.01
CA GLN A 135 -0.74 1.29 -20.19
C GLN A 135 0.80 1.35 -20.12
N ALA A 136 1.38 2.44 -19.63
CA ALA A 136 2.82 2.58 -19.46
C ALA A 136 3.35 1.65 -18.34
N SER A 137 2.58 1.42 -17.27
CA SER A 137 2.94 0.44 -16.23
C SER A 137 2.84 -1.00 -16.73
N ILE A 138 1.83 -1.34 -17.56
CA ILE A 138 1.73 -2.67 -18.17
C ILE A 138 2.92 -2.93 -19.10
N GLN A 139 3.32 -1.91 -19.88
CA GLN A 139 4.46 -2.01 -20.78
C GLN A 139 5.78 -2.22 -20.03
N GLY A 140 6.02 -1.49 -18.93
CA GLY A 140 7.26 -1.67 -18.17
C GLY A 140 7.35 -3.03 -17.48
N ILE A 141 6.25 -3.55 -16.91
CA ILE A 141 6.18 -4.93 -16.40
C ILE A 141 6.53 -5.94 -17.48
N ALA A 142 5.95 -5.80 -18.69
CA ALA A 142 6.26 -6.70 -19.81
C ALA A 142 7.73 -6.64 -20.24
N GLN A 143 8.35 -5.45 -20.22
CA GLN A 143 9.78 -5.29 -20.52
C GLN A 143 10.67 -5.96 -19.47
N LEU A 144 10.33 -5.82 -18.18
CA LEU A 144 11.06 -6.46 -17.08
C LEU A 144 10.97 -8.00 -17.18
N GLU A 145 9.79 -8.54 -17.47
CA GLU A 145 9.59 -9.97 -17.68
C GLU A 145 10.34 -10.50 -18.92
N ALA A 146 10.41 -9.71 -20.00
CA ALA A 146 11.23 -10.05 -21.16
C ALA A 146 12.73 -10.10 -20.82
N LEU A 147 13.22 -9.16 -20.01
CA LEU A 147 14.61 -9.18 -19.54
C LEU A 147 14.90 -10.38 -18.63
N HIS A 148 13.95 -10.80 -17.79
CA HIS A 148 14.09 -12.05 -17.03
C HIS A 148 14.28 -13.25 -17.96
N ALA A 149 13.46 -13.36 -19.00
CA ALA A 149 13.57 -14.45 -19.98
C ALA A 149 14.91 -14.41 -20.73
N LEU A 150 15.38 -13.24 -21.15
CA LEU A 150 16.67 -13.08 -21.83
C LEU A 150 17.85 -13.44 -20.92
N MET A 151 17.84 -13.01 -19.66
CA MET A 151 18.87 -13.38 -18.68
C MET A 151 18.87 -14.89 -18.42
N TRP A 152 17.69 -15.50 -18.24
CA TRP A 152 17.57 -16.94 -18.01
C TRP A 152 18.03 -17.75 -19.22
N GLN A 153 17.65 -17.32 -20.44
CA GLN A 153 18.11 -17.93 -21.68
C GLN A 153 19.64 -17.93 -21.74
N GLN A 154 20.29 -16.79 -21.47
CA GLN A 154 21.75 -16.73 -21.48
C GLN A 154 22.38 -17.61 -20.40
N ALA A 155 21.83 -17.56 -19.17
CA ALA A 155 22.31 -18.35 -18.04
C ALA A 155 22.19 -19.86 -18.29
N SER A 156 21.13 -20.32 -18.94
CA SER A 156 20.94 -21.74 -19.28
C SER A 156 22.05 -22.30 -20.18
N THR A 157 22.71 -21.44 -20.98
CA THR A 157 23.81 -21.88 -21.85
C THR A 157 25.07 -22.26 -21.07
N LEU A 158 25.21 -21.83 -19.82
CA LEU A 158 26.33 -22.20 -18.92
C LEU A 158 26.37 -23.70 -18.64
N THR A 159 25.27 -24.42 -18.83
CA THR A 159 25.23 -25.90 -18.72
C THR A 159 26.10 -26.60 -19.75
N LYS A 160 26.45 -25.91 -20.86
CA LYS A 160 27.28 -26.44 -21.94
C LYS A 160 28.74 -25.96 -21.86
N GLU A 161 29.03 -25.03 -20.96
CA GLU A 161 30.38 -24.50 -20.78
C GLU A 161 31.18 -25.40 -19.81
N ASP A 162 32.48 -25.53 -20.05
CA ASP A 162 33.39 -26.25 -19.15
C ASP A 162 33.69 -25.39 -17.92
N MET A 163 32.80 -25.48 -16.93
CA MET A 163 32.79 -24.68 -15.71
C MET A 163 32.43 -25.55 -14.50
N ASP A 164 33.07 -25.24 -13.39
CA ASP A 164 32.76 -25.82 -12.08
C ASP A 164 31.27 -25.75 -11.75
N SER A 165 30.72 -26.86 -11.26
CA SER A 165 29.29 -26.97 -11.03
C SER A 165 28.81 -26.11 -9.87
N GLU A 166 29.63 -25.90 -8.85
CA GLU A 166 29.27 -25.07 -7.69
C GLU A 166 29.21 -23.59 -8.11
N ILE A 167 30.20 -23.12 -8.88
CA ILE A 167 30.21 -21.75 -9.42
C ILE A 167 28.99 -21.51 -10.32
N ARG A 168 28.67 -22.48 -11.19
CA ARG A 168 27.49 -22.41 -12.07
C ARG A 168 26.20 -22.31 -11.25
N THR A 169 25.99 -23.19 -10.27
CA THR A 169 24.80 -23.17 -9.41
C THR A 169 24.71 -21.87 -8.63
N PHE A 170 25.83 -21.40 -8.06
CA PHE A 170 25.88 -20.17 -7.27
C PHE A 170 25.47 -18.92 -8.06
N PHE A 171 25.78 -18.88 -9.35
CA PHE A 171 25.30 -17.84 -10.26
C PHE A 171 23.81 -18.02 -10.62
N LEU A 172 23.39 -19.24 -10.98
CA LEU A 172 22.00 -19.53 -11.35
C LEU A 172 21.03 -19.20 -10.21
N ASP A 173 21.39 -19.55 -8.96
CA ASP A 173 20.60 -19.21 -7.77
C ASP A 173 20.46 -17.69 -7.61
N SER A 174 21.55 -16.93 -7.80
CA SER A 174 21.50 -15.48 -7.71
C SER A 174 20.61 -14.82 -8.76
N LEU A 175 20.54 -15.39 -9.97
CA LEU A 175 19.65 -14.92 -11.01
C LEU A 175 18.19 -15.29 -10.69
N ASN A 176 17.97 -16.49 -10.16
CA ASN A 176 16.66 -16.94 -9.69
C ASN A 176 16.12 -16.02 -8.59
N ASP A 177 16.97 -15.60 -7.64
CA ASP A 177 16.59 -14.65 -6.58
C ASP A 177 16.12 -13.29 -7.15
N VAL A 178 16.81 -12.75 -8.17
CA VAL A 178 16.39 -11.50 -8.83
C VAL A 178 14.97 -11.62 -9.39
N ILE A 179 14.64 -12.76 -10.00
CA ILE A 179 13.34 -13.03 -10.60
C ILE A 179 12.28 -13.23 -9.52
N ASN A 180 12.56 -14.05 -8.50
CA ASN A 180 11.61 -14.38 -7.44
C ASN A 180 11.25 -13.15 -6.60
N ILE A 181 12.24 -12.37 -6.17
CA ILE A 181 12.00 -11.16 -5.38
C ILE A 181 11.19 -10.12 -6.18
N TYR A 182 11.40 -10.03 -7.50
CA TYR A 182 10.54 -9.19 -8.35
C TYR A 182 9.09 -9.67 -8.36
N GLN A 183 8.86 -10.98 -8.52
CA GLN A 183 7.51 -11.56 -8.53
C GLN A 183 6.80 -11.37 -7.18
N GLU A 184 7.53 -11.49 -6.08
CA GLU A 184 7.02 -11.23 -4.74
C GLU A 184 6.66 -9.76 -4.56
N ARG A 185 7.58 -8.84 -4.89
CA ARG A 185 7.32 -7.38 -4.87
C ARG A 185 6.11 -7.00 -5.72
N LYS A 186 5.96 -7.61 -6.90
CA LYS A 186 4.80 -7.41 -7.79
C LYS A 186 3.50 -7.89 -7.13
N THR A 187 3.51 -9.05 -6.49
CA THR A 187 2.34 -9.65 -5.82
C THR A 187 1.90 -8.82 -4.61
N VAL A 188 2.82 -8.49 -3.70
CA VAL A 188 2.53 -7.68 -2.50
C VAL A 188 2.03 -6.27 -2.88
N SER A 189 2.57 -5.70 -3.96
CA SER A 189 2.19 -4.37 -4.43
C SER A 189 0.85 -4.35 -5.17
N LEU A 190 0.55 -5.34 -6.01
CA LEU A 190 -0.61 -5.31 -6.91
C LEU A 190 -1.81 -6.13 -6.44
N ILE A 191 -1.56 -7.24 -5.73
CA ILE A 191 -2.58 -8.25 -5.42
C ILE A 191 -3.02 -8.13 -3.97
N PHE A 192 -2.08 -8.14 -3.02
CA PHE A 192 -2.41 -8.06 -1.60
C PHE A 192 -2.77 -6.62 -1.22
N ARG A 193 -4.03 -6.42 -0.83
CA ARG A 193 -4.57 -5.16 -0.29
C ARG A 193 -5.45 -5.47 0.92
N ILE A 194 -5.80 -4.46 1.70
CA ILE A 194 -6.82 -4.59 2.73
C ILE A 194 -8.11 -5.16 2.10
N PRO A 195 -8.64 -6.29 2.60
CA PRO A 195 -9.92 -6.82 2.14
C PRO A 195 -11.05 -5.79 2.27
N ASP A 196 -11.93 -5.72 1.28
CA ASP A 196 -13.07 -4.77 1.25
C ASP A 196 -13.99 -4.90 2.48
N VAL A 197 -14.00 -6.07 3.13
CA VAL A 197 -14.75 -6.33 4.37
C VAL A 197 -14.25 -5.46 5.54
N LEU A 198 -12.94 -5.22 5.66
CA LEU A 198 -12.38 -4.36 6.70
C LEU A 198 -12.75 -2.89 6.45
N TRP A 199 -12.65 -2.43 5.20
CA TRP A 199 -13.10 -1.08 4.80
C TRP A 199 -14.58 -0.86 5.07
N SER A 200 -15.42 -1.83 4.69
CA SER A 200 -16.87 -1.78 4.93
C SER A 200 -17.20 -1.71 6.42
N SER A 201 -16.50 -2.51 7.23
CA SER A 201 -16.64 -2.51 8.69
C SER A 201 -16.25 -1.16 9.30
N LEU A 202 -15.13 -0.56 8.88
CA LEU A 202 -14.69 0.75 9.37
C LEU A 202 -15.71 1.85 9.07
N ILE A 203 -16.22 1.90 7.83
CA ILE A 203 -17.22 2.89 7.42
C ILE A 203 -18.51 2.68 8.20
N LEU A 204 -18.99 1.44 8.27
CA LEU A 204 -20.24 1.10 8.96
C LEU A 204 -20.16 1.44 10.46
N LEU A 205 -19.08 1.07 11.14
CA LEU A 205 -18.89 1.38 12.55
C LEU A 205 -18.70 2.87 12.80
N SER A 206 -18.04 3.61 11.89
CA SER A 206 -17.93 5.07 11.97
C SER A 206 -19.30 5.73 11.83
N LEU A 207 -20.11 5.28 10.87
CA LEU A 207 -21.48 5.75 10.65
C LEU A 207 -22.37 5.44 11.85
N LEU A 208 -22.38 4.20 12.33
CA LEU A 208 -23.19 3.79 13.48
C LEU A 208 -22.75 4.53 14.75
N GLY A 209 -21.44 4.62 15.00
CA GLY A 209 -20.91 5.30 16.18
C GLY A 209 -21.28 6.78 16.20
N THR A 210 -21.08 7.48 15.09
CA THR A 210 -21.42 8.91 14.98
C THR A 210 -22.94 9.15 14.98
N PHE A 211 -23.72 8.26 14.36
CA PHE A 211 -25.18 8.29 14.40
C PHE A 211 -25.73 8.15 15.82
N VAL A 212 -25.27 7.16 16.60
CA VAL A 212 -25.77 6.95 17.97
C VAL A 212 -25.31 8.07 18.89
N VAL A 213 -24.10 8.62 18.72
CA VAL A 213 -23.66 9.83 19.42
C VAL A 213 -24.57 11.02 19.09
N GLY A 214 -24.89 11.21 17.81
CA GLY A 214 -25.84 12.22 17.35
C GLY A 214 -27.22 12.06 18.00
N TYR A 215 -27.76 10.84 17.99
CA TYR A 215 -29.03 10.49 18.64
C TYR A 215 -29.01 10.83 20.13
N GLN A 216 -27.95 10.45 20.84
CA GLN A 216 -27.76 10.79 22.26
C GLN A 216 -27.71 12.30 22.49
N THR A 217 -27.07 13.08 21.62
CA THR A 217 -27.07 14.55 21.78
C THR A 217 -28.43 15.18 21.51
N GLY A 218 -29.18 14.64 20.55
CA GLY A 218 -30.53 15.11 20.21
C GLY A 218 -31.56 14.85 21.32
N THR A 219 -31.40 13.78 22.11
CA THR A 219 -32.28 13.53 23.27
C THR A 219 -32.04 14.53 24.42
N PHE A 220 -30.81 15.00 24.60
CA PHE A 220 -30.46 16.00 25.62
C PHE A 220 -30.77 17.45 25.21
N GLY A 221 -31.26 17.71 24.00
CA GLY A 221 -31.61 19.05 23.52
C GLY A 221 -30.44 20.04 23.43
N THR A 222 -29.19 19.55 23.51
CA THR A 222 -27.97 20.38 23.44
C THR A 222 -27.23 20.10 22.15
N ARG A 223 -27.11 21.13 21.29
CA ARG A 223 -26.29 21.04 20.07
C ARG A 223 -24.81 21.07 20.44
N ARG A 224 -24.12 19.93 20.30
CA ARG A 224 -22.66 19.85 20.49
C ARG A 224 -21.94 20.19 19.18
N ILE A 225 -21.91 21.47 18.86
CA ILE A 225 -21.38 22.02 17.59
C ILE A 225 -19.87 21.74 17.42
N VAL A 226 -19.12 21.57 18.52
CA VAL A 226 -17.66 21.37 18.48
C VAL A 226 -17.26 19.88 18.64
N SER A 227 -17.92 19.14 19.53
CA SER A 227 -17.47 17.79 19.91
C SER A 227 -17.62 16.75 18.79
N ILE A 228 -18.73 16.84 18.03
CA ILE A 228 -19.04 15.91 16.93
C ILE A 228 -18.03 16.06 15.78
N PRO A 229 -17.79 17.26 15.21
CA PRO A 229 -16.82 17.40 14.13
C PRO A 229 -15.39 17.08 14.58
N LEU A 230 -15.01 17.37 15.84
CA LEU A 230 -13.69 17.02 16.36
C LEU A 230 -13.49 15.49 16.45
N MET A 231 -14.50 14.76 16.94
CA MET A 231 -14.48 13.29 16.97
C MET A 231 -14.47 12.70 15.56
N ALA A 232 -15.29 13.25 14.64
CA ALA A 232 -15.29 12.85 13.23
C ALA A 232 -13.93 13.09 12.57
N ALA A 233 -13.28 14.21 12.87
CA ALA A 233 -11.93 14.52 12.41
C ALA A 233 -10.89 13.53 12.95
N ALA A 234 -10.99 13.12 14.22
CA ALA A 234 -10.08 12.11 14.78
C ALA A 234 -10.20 10.76 14.04
N PHE A 235 -11.42 10.26 13.78
CA PHE A 235 -11.61 9.03 13.01
C PHE A 235 -11.18 9.18 11.56
N ALA A 236 -11.54 10.30 10.93
CA ALA A 236 -11.14 10.60 9.56
C ALA A 236 -9.62 10.67 9.40
N LEU A 237 -8.89 11.18 10.40
CA LEU A 237 -7.43 11.23 10.39
C LEU A 237 -6.84 9.81 10.33
N VAL A 238 -7.29 8.91 11.20
CA VAL A 238 -6.79 7.53 11.24
C VAL A 238 -7.18 6.78 9.96
N ILE A 239 -8.41 6.92 9.48
CA ILE A 239 -8.87 6.31 8.23
C ILE A 239 -8.08 6.83 7.03
N ALA A 240 -7.82 8.14 6.96
CA ALA A 240 -7.01 8.73 5.91
C ALA A 240 -5.57 8.22 5.95
N MET A 241 -5.00 8.04 7.16
CA MET A 241 -3.66 7.49 7.34
C MET A 241 -3.57 6.01 6.92
N ILE A 242 -4.57 5.20 7.27
CA ILE A 242 -4.73 3.81 6.80
C ILE A 242 -4.81 3.77 5.27
N ALA A 243 -5.61 4.64 4.65
CA ALA A 243 -5.73 4.72 3.20
C ALA A 243 -4.42 5.14 2.52
N ASP A 244 -3.72 6.13 3.09
CA ASP A 244 -2.44 6.63 2.59
C ASP A 244 -1.37 5.53 2.64
N MET A 245 -1.31 4.79 3.76
CA MET A 245 -0.40 3.64 3.92
C MET A 245 -0.78 2.46 3.00
N ASP A 246 -2.05 2.13 2.82
CA ASP A 246 -2.48 1.05 1.92
C ASP A 246 -2.28 1.39 0.43
N SER A 247 -2.24 2.68 0.12
CA SER A 247 -2.05 3.16 -1.24
C SER A 247 -0.68 2.77 -1.80
N THR A 248 -0.64 2.66 -3.13
CA THR A 248 0.58 2.39 -3.92
C THR A 248 0.85 3.52 -4.90
N GLY A 249 0.33 4.72 -4.60
CA GLY A 249 0.40 5.91 -5.44
C GLY A 249 1.25 7.02 -4.80
N PRO A 250 1.30 8.21 -5.41
CA PRO A 250 2.04 9.38 -4.91
C PRO A 250 1.33 9.93 -3.65
N ASN A 251 1.54 9.25 -2.54
CA ASN A 251 0.99 9.55 -1.24
C ASN A 251 2.16 9.66 -0.24
N ARG A 252 1.90 10.15 0.97
CA ARG A 252 2.97 10.67 1.86
C ARG A 252 3.92 9.59 2.35
N PHE A 253 3.51 8.32 2.32
CA PHE A 253 4.34 7.17 2.65
C PHE A 253 5.06 6.60 1.42
N GLU A 254 5.94 7.40 0.83
CA GLU A 254 6.79 6.93 -0.27
C GLU A 254 7.84 5.93 0.24
N ILE A 255 8.08 4.88 -0.55
CA ILE A 255 9.16 3.93 -0.28
C ILE A 255 10.37 4.39 -1.07
N SER A 256 11.40 4.82 -0.33
CA SER A 256 12.66 5.24 -0.93
C SER A 256 13.25 4.14 -1.81
N GLN A 257 13.60 4.49 -3.05
CA GLN A 257 14.31 3.60 -3.98
C GLN A 257 15.83 3.76 -3.87
N GLN A 258 16.32 4.39 -2.80
CA GLN A 258 17.73 4.63 -2.56
C GLN A 258 18.60 3.36 -2.67
N PRO A 259 18.19 2.18 -2.14
CA PRO A 259 18.97 0.95 -2.32
C PRO A 259 19.20 0.59 -3.80
N LEU A 260 18.18 0.73 -4.65
CA LEU A 260 18.29 0.47 -6.08
C LEU A 260 19.15 1.52 -6.80
N ILE A 261 19.11 2.78 -6.36
CA ILE A 261 19.95 3.85 -6.88
C ILE A 261 21.42 3.59 -6.55
N GLU A 262 21.73 3.12 -5.34
CA GLU A 262 23.09 2.77 -4.92
C GLU A 262 23.65 1.61 -5.74
N VAL A 263 22.84 0.59 -6.03
CA VAL A 263 23.21 -0.50 -6.95
C VAL A 263 23.49 0.04 -8.36
N GLN A 264 22.69 1.00 -8.85
CA GLN A 264 22.93 1.62 -10.16
C GLN A 264 24.26 2.37 -10.18
N GLN A 265 24.59 3.10 -9.10
CA GLN A 265 25.86 3.81 -8.97
C GLN A 265 27.04 2.84 -8.90
N MET A 266 26.90 1.72 -8.18
CA MET A 266 27.88 0.64 -8.15
C MET A 266 28.15 0.09 -9.56
N MET A 267 27.10 -0.26 -10.32
CA MET A 267 27.25 -0.78 -11.69
C MET A 267 27.91 0.22 -12.65
N LYS A 268 27.66 1.52 -12.47
CA LYS A 268 28.29 2.59 -13.26
C LYS A 268 29.78 2.73 -12.98
N LYS A 269 30.20 2.62 -11.71
CA LYS A 269 31.63 2.66 -11.32
C LYS A 269 32.42 1.45 -11.83
N ASP A 270 31.74 0.31 -12.00
CA ASP A 270 32.31 -0.94 -12.51
C ASP A 270 32.25 -1.06 -14.05
N SER A 271 31.92 0.03 -14.75
CA SER A 271 31.98 0.11 -16.20
C SER A 271 33.38 0.63 -16.60
N PRO A 272 34.14 -0.10 -17.45
CA PRO A 272 35.45 0.34 -17.92
C PRO A 272 35.38 1.58 -18.81
#